data_AF-A0A7S1U0P8-F1
#
_entry.id   AF-A0A7S1U0P8-F1
#
_cell.length_a   1.000
_cell.length_b   1.000
_cell.length_c   1.000
_cell.angle_alpha   90.00
_cell.angle_beta   90.00
_cell.angle_gamma   90.00
#
_symmetry.space_group_name_H-M   'P 1'
#
loop_
_entity.id
_entity.type
_entity.pdbx_description
1 polymer ?
#
loop_
_entity_poly.entity_id
_entity_poly.type
_entity_poly.pdbx_seq_one_letter_code
_entity_poly.pdbx_strand_id
1 'polypeptide(L)'
;NAIVLEKSSRWPLMIDPQGQANKWVKELEKENSLRVVKQSQSTFVRTLENSIQFGSPVLIENVPESLDPILEPLLLKQVVVQGGVPMIRMGDNSIEYDPNFKLYITTNLSNPHYPP
;
A
#
# COMPACT_ATOMS: atom_id res chain seq x y z
N ASN A 1 -3.80 15.29 14.36
CA ASN A 1 -2.80 15.53 13.31
C ASN A 1 -2.99 14.54 12.15
N ALA A 2 -4.11 14.63 11.44
CA ALA A 2 -4.46 13.74 10.32
C ALA A 2 -4.52 14.53 8.99
N ILE A 3 -3.46 15.29 8.71
CA ILE A 3 -3.43 16.23 7.57
C ILE A 3 -2.24 15.89 6.69
N VAL A 4 -2.31 14.80 5.93
CA VAL A 4 -1.67 14.65 4.60
C VAL A 4 -2.41 13.55 3.80
N LEU A 5 -3.75 13.60 3.75
CA LEU A 5 -4.54 12.57 3.05
C LEU A 5 -5.08 13.01 1.68
N GLU A 6 -4.99 14.29 1.31
CA GLU A 6 -5.79 14.80 0.19
C GLU A 6 -5.03 15.41 -0.99
N LYS A 7 -3.71 15.63 -0.93
CA LYS A 7 -3.00 16.42 -1.97
C LYS A 7 -1.68 15.87 -2.50
N SER A 8 -1.34 14.61 -2.21
CA SER A 8 -0.09 14.01 -2.68
C SER A 8 -0.39 12.91 -3.70
N SER A 9 0.35 12.89 -4.81
CA SER A 9 0.35 11.81 -5.80
C SER A 9 0.82 10.46 -5.24
N ARG A 10 1.34 10.46 -4.01
CA ARG A 10 1.81 9.31 -3.23
C ARG A 10 0.69 8.82 -2.30
N TRP A 11 0.59 7.51 -2.11
CA TRP A 11 -0.37 6.92 -1.16
C TRP A 11 -0.20 7.52 0.24
N PRO A 12 -1.29 7.77 0.96
CA PRO A 12 -1.23 8.42 2.27
C PRO A 12 -0.57 7.48 3.28
N LEU A 13 0.59 7.89 3.79
CA LEU A 13 1.20 7.24 4.95
C LEU A 13 0.52 7.74 6.22
N MET A 14 -0.12 6.83 6.95
CA MET A 14 -0.77 7.14 8.22
C MET A 14 0.19 6.84 9.38
N ILE A 15 0.64 7.89 10.07
CA ILE A 15 1.43 7.79 11.30
C ILE A 15 0.48 7.48 12.44
N ASP A 16 0.59 6.28 13.02
CA ASP A 16 -0.38 5.75 13.98
C ASP A 16 0.28 5.19 15.25
N PRO A 17 0.82 6.05 16.13
CA PRO A 17 1.46 5.62 17.37
C PRO A 17 0.50 4.98 18.38
N GLN A 18 -0.82 5.01 18.14
CA GLN A 18 -1.85 4.45 19.04
C GLN A 18 -2.72 3.35 18.41
N GLY A 19 -2.45 2.91 17.19
CA GLY A 19 -3.26 1.87 16.51
C GLY A 19 -4.66 2.31 16.08
N GLN A 20 -4.94 3.62 16.06
CA GLN A 20 -6.22 4.19 15.68
C GLN A 20 -6.46 4.15 14.15
N ALA A 21 -5.44 4.41 13.34
CA ALA A 21 -5.51 4.29 11.88
C ALA A 21 -5.72 2.84 11.45
N ASN A 22 -5.05 1.88 12.09
CA ASN A 22 -5.26 0.46 11.81
C ASN A 22 -6.71 0.03 12.05
N LYS A 23 -7.31 0.47 13.16
CA LYS A 23 -8.73 0.20 13.46
C LYS A 23 -9.65 0.88 12.45
N TRP A 24 -9.36 2.13 12.10
CA TRP A 24 -10.17 2.90 11.16
C TRP A 24 -10.17 2.28 9.77
N VAL A 25 -9.02 1.89 9.22
CA VAL A 25 -8.93 1.23 7.90
C VAL A 25 -9.64 -0.13 7.91
N LYS A 26 -9.48 -0.91 8.99
CA LYS A 26 -10.19 -2.20 9.15
C LYS A 26 -11.70 -2.04 9.18
N GLU A 27 -12.22 -0.99 9.81
CA GLU A 27 -13.66 -0.72 9.82
C GLU A 27 -14.14 -0.15 8.47
N LEU A 28 -13.34 0.73 7.84
CA LEU A 28 -13.66 1.32 6.53
C LEU A 28 -13.76 0.26 5.42
N GLU A 29 -12.86 -0.71 5.41
CA GLU A 29 -12.74 -1.73 4.36
C GLU A 29 -13.26 -3.11 4.81
N LYS A 30 -14.08 -3.14 5.87
CA LYS A 30 -14.64 -4.35 6.48
C LYS A 30 -15.44 -5.20 5.50
N GLU A 31 -16.17 -4.55 4.59
CA GLU A 31 -16.98 -5.20 3.57
C GLU A 31 -16.20 -5.50 2.28
N ASN A 32 -15.00 -4.91 2.13
CA ASN A 32 -14.21 -4.98 0.90
C ASN A 32 -13.07 -6.01 0.97
N SER A 33 -13.13 -6.96 1.92
CA SER A 33 -12.14 -8.03 2.07
C SER A 33 -10.69 -7.53 2.22
N LEU A 34 -10.50 -6.52 3.09
CA LEU A 34 -9.18 -5.94 3.39
C LEU A 34 -8.14 -7.01 3.73
N ARG A 35 -7.00 -6.94 3.04
CA ARG A 35 -5.84 -7.80 3.30
C ARG A 35 -4.84 -7.06 4.17
N VAL A 36 -4.59 -7.59 5.36
CA VAL A 36 -3.61 -7.02 6.29
C VAL A 36 -2.31 -7.79 6.17
N VAL A 37 -1.22 -7.10 5.86
CA VAL A 37 0.10 -7.68 5.64
C VAL A 37 1.20 -6.89 6.34
N LYS A 38 2.33 -7.53 6.60
CA LYS A 38 3.54 -6.86 7.13
C LYS A 38 4.70 -7.11 6.19
N GLN A 39 5.57 -6.12 6.02
CA GLN A 39 6.75 -6.22 5.15
C GLN A 39 7.70 -7.36 5.58
N SER A 40 7.70 -7.74 6.88
CA SER A 40 8.50 -8.86 7.39
C SER A 40 7.97 -10.25 7.03
N GLN A 41 6.77 -10.38 6.48
CA GLN A 41 6.20 -11.67 6.11
C GLN A 41 6.74 -12.13 4.75
N SER A 42 7.15 -13.39 4.65
CA SER A 42 7.60 -13.98 3.37
C SER A 42 6.50 -13.98 2.29
N THR A 43 5.23 -13.97 2.70
CA THR A 43 4.07 -13.92 1.80
C THR A 43 3.67 -12.50 1.40
N PHE A 44 4.42 -11.48 1.83
CA PHE A 44 4.10 -10.07 1.60
C PHE A 44 3.93 -9.74 0.12
N VAL A 45 4.99 -10.00 -0.67
CA VAL A 45 5.00 -9.72 -2.12
C VAL A 45 3.85 -10.45 -2.80
N ARG A 46 3.77 -11.78 -2.64
CA ARG A 46 2.71 -12.59 -3.25
C ARG A 46 1.30 -12.10 -2.89
N THR A 47 1.06 -11.68 -1.64
CA THR A 47 -0.27 -11.17 -1.25
C THR A 47 -0.57 -9.85 -1.93
N LEU A 48 0.43 -8.96 -2.02
CA LEU A 48 0.30 -7.67 -2.68
C LEU A 48 0.05 -7.82 -4.18
N GLU A 49 0.79 -8.71 -4.86
CA GLU A 49 0.60 -9.01 -6.29
C GLU A 49 -0.84 -9.47 -6.57
N ASN A 50 -1.34 -10.44 -5.79
CA ASN A 50 -2.72 -10.91 -5.93
C ASN A 50 -3.73 -9.79 -5.65
N SER A 51 -3.52 -9.00 -4.59
CA SER A 51 -4.43 -7.91 -4.25
C SER A 51 -4.51 -6.83 -5.32
N ILE A 52 -3.39 -6.51 -5.99
CA ILE A 52 -3.36 -5.57 -7.12
C ILE A 52 -4.16 -6.14 -8.30
N GLN A 53 -3.96 -7.41 -8.61
CA GLN A 53 -4.64 -8.08 -9.72
C GLN A 53 -6.16 -8.20 -9.50
N PHE A 54 -6.58 -8.46 -8.26
CA PHE A 54 -7.99 -8.65 -7.91
C PHE A 54 -8.67 -7.39 -7.34
N GLY A 55 -7.99 -6.24 -7.32
CA GLY A 55 -8.53 -4.99 -6.78
C GLY A 55 -8.85 -5.02 -5.28
N SER A 56 -8.29 -5.97 -4.53
CA SER A 56 -8.55 -6.09 -3.09
C SER A 56 -7.73 -5.05 -2.31
N PRO A 57 -8.34 -4.27 -1.39
CA PRO A 57 -7.62 -3.30 -0.59
C PRO A 57 -6.59 -3.97 0.33
N VAL A 58 -5.43 -3.33 0.49
CA VAL A 58 -4.32 -3.83 1.31
C VAL A 58 -3.94 -2.81 2.37
N LEU A 59 -3.78 -3.27 3.60
CA LEU A 59 -3.18 -2.52 4.70
C LEU A 59 -1.81 -3.11 5.03
N ILE A 60 -0.76 -2.32 4.84
CA ILE A 60 0.59 -2.65 5.31
C ILE A 60 0.77 -2.10 6.72
N GLU A 61 0.86 -2.99 7.71
CA GLU A 61 1.04 -2.62 9.11
C GLU A 61 2.53 -2.53 9.50
N ASN A 62 2.83 -1.60 10.40
CA ASN A 62 4.13 -1.46 11.07
C ASN A 62 5.29 -1.28 10.08
N VAL A 63 5.09 -0.44 9.06
CA VAL A 63 6.15 -0.14 8.11
C VAL A 63 7.33 0.54 8.82
N PRO A 64 8.58 0.04 8.63
CA PRO A 64 9.78 0.64 9.19
C PRO A 64 10.13 1.98 8.49
N GLU A 65 11.19 2.63 8.94
CA GLU A 65 11.65 3.90 8.35
C GLU A 65 12.12 3.72 6.89
N SER A 66 12.62 2.53 6.56
CA SER A 66 13.02 2.15 5.21
C SER A 66 12.01 1.18 4.58
N LEU A 67 11.25 1.66 3.61
CA LEU A 67 10.38 0.82 2.77
C LEU A 67 11.22 -0.06 1.83
N ASP A 68 10.71 -1.25 1.52
CA ASP A 68 11.32 -2.11 0.50
C ASP A 68 11.19 -1.42 -0.89
N PRO A 69 12.28 -1.30 -1.68
CA PRO A 69 12.23 -0.73 -3.03
C PRO A 69 11.21 -1.40 -3.95
N ILE A 70 10.80 -2.65 -3.69
CA ILE A 70 9.76 -3.32 -4.47
C ILE A 70 8.41 -2.58 -4.45
N LEU A 71 8.19 -1.72 -3.44
CA LEU A 71 6.98 -0.91 -3.29
C LEU A 71 7.03 0.40 -4.07
N GLU A 72 8.20 0.83 -4.54
CA GLU A 72 8.36 2.11 -5.22
C GLU A 72 7.42 2.29 -6.43
N PRO A 73 7.24 1.29 -7.32
CA PRO A 73 6.33 1.41 -8.46
C PRO A 73 4.88 1.62 -8.02
N LEU A 74 4.45 0.95 -6.95
CA LEU A 74 3.12 1.16 -6.36
C LEU A 74 3.01 2.56 -5.77
N LEU A 75 4.01 2.96 -4.98
CA LEU A 75 4.02 4.23 -4.28
C LEU A 75 3.93 5.42 -5.23
N LEU A 76 4.64 5.31 -6.35
CA LEU A 76 4.66 6.29 -7.45
C LEU A 76 3.50 6.12 -8.44
N LYS A 77 2.65 5.09 -8.27
CA LYS A 77 1.58 4.71 -9.21
C LYS A 77 2.08 4.62 -10.65
N GLN A 78 3.22 3.95 -10.86
CA GLN A 78 3.83 3.70 -12.17
C GLN A 78 3.06 2.64 -12.96
N VAL A 79 1.78 2.90 -13.21
CA VAL A 79 0.91 2.06 -14.03
C VAL A 79 1.14 2.40 -15.49
N VAL A 80 1.45 1.39 -16.29
CA VAL A 80 1.66 1.48 -17.74
C VAL A 80 0.56 0.70 -18.43
N VAL A 81 -0.07 1.29 -19.44
CA VAL A 81 -1.05 0.58 -20.26
C VAL A 81 -0.32 -0.23 -21.32
N GLN A 82 -0.38 -1.56 -21.23
CA GLN A 82 0.21 -2.47 -22.19
C GLN A 82 -0.93 -3.23 -22.90
N GLY A 83 -1.05 -3.05 -24.22
CA GLY A 83 -2.10 -3.74 -24.99
C GLY A 83 -3.53 -3.36 -24.59
N GLY A 84 -3.74 -2.19 -23.98
CA GLY A 84 -5.06 -1.75 -23.48
C GLY A 84 -5.36 -2.16 -22.03
N VAL A 85 -4.49 -2.94 -21.39
CA VAL A 85 -4.64 -3.35 -19.99
C VAL A 85 -3.69 -2.53 -19.11
N PRO A 86 -4.17 -1.90 -18.02
CA PRO A 86 -3.30 -1.26 -17.04
C PRO A 86 -2.43 -2.31 -16.34
N MET A 87 -1.12 -2.12 -16.35
CA MET A 87 -0.13 -3.01 -15.77
C MET A 87 0.77 -2.24 -14.82
N ILE A 88 1.27 -2.87 -13.77
CA ILE A 88 2.31 -2.33 -12.90
C ILE A 88 3.44 -3.34 -12.74
N ARG A 89 4.67 -2.85 -12.70
CA ARG A 89 5.85 -3.71 -12.50
C ARG A 89 6.20 -3.75 -11.02
N MET A 90 6.30 -4.95 -10.44
CA MET A 90 6.83 -5.17 -9.10
C MET A 90 8.01 -6.13 -9.16
N GLY A 91 9.21 -5.59 -8.90
CA GLY A 91 10.46 -6.32 -9.11
C GLY A 91 10.60 -6.76 -10.56
N ASP A 92 10.67 -8.08 -10.77
CA ASP A 92 10.79 -8.70 -12.09
C ASP A 92 9.44 -9.07 -12.72
N ASN A 93 8.33 -8.95 -11.98
CA ASN A 93 7.00 -9.32 -12.45
C ASN A 93 6.21 -8.11 -12.97
N SER A 94 5.51 -8.29 -14.08
CA SER A 94 4.47 -7.36 -14.55
C SER A 94 3.10 -7.92 -14.19
N ILE A 95 2.29 -7.12 -13.52
CA ILE A 95 1.02 -7.54 -12.91
C ILE A 95 -0.09 -6.64 -13.45
N GLU A 96 -1.23 -7.22 -13.78
CA GLU A 96 -2.43 -6.45 -14.13
C GLU A 96 -2.85 -5.59 -12.94
N TYR A 97 -3.04 -4.30 -13.19
CA TYR A 97 -3.42 -3.33 -12.17
C TYR A 97 -4.92 -3.10 -12.19
N ASP A 98 -5.62 -3.53 -11.15
CA ASP A 98 -7.05 -3.24 -11.01
C ASP A 98 -7.27 -1.80 -10.49
N PRO A 99 -8.08 -0.97 -11.16
CA PRO A 99 -8.35 0.41 -10.74
C PRO A 99 -9.01 0.55 -9.36
N ASN A 100 -9.67 -0.50 -8.85
CA ASN A 100 -10.29 -0.52 -7.52
C ASN A 100 -9.29 -0.81 -6.41
N PHE A 101 -8.05 -1.21 -6.74
CA PHE A 101 -7.02 -1.45 -5.75
C PHE A 101 -6.74 -0.21 -4.90
N LYS A 102 -6.70 -0.41 -3.58
CA LYS A 102 -6.34 0.63 -2.60
C LYS A 102 -5.23 0.14 -1.70
N LEU A 103 -4.22 0.98 -1.50
CA LEU A 103 -3.13 0.73 -0.59
C LEU A 103 -3.20 1.68 0.61
N TYR A 104 -3.19 1.10 1.80
CA TYR A 104 -3.11 1.78 3.09
C TYR A 104 -1.80 1.39 3.77
N ILE A 105 -1.11 2.37 4.35
CA ILE A 105 0.18 2.16 5.00
C ILE A 105 0.14 2.79 6.39
N THR A 106 0.48 2.01 7.41
CA THR A 106 0.62 2.49 8.78
C THR A 106 2.03 2.29 9.31
N THR A 107 2.53 3.28 10.04
CA THR A 107 3.80 3.19 10.77
C THR A 107 3.59 3.54 12.24
N ASN A 108 4.27 2.80 13.12
CA ASN A 108 4.29 3.07 14.57
C ASN A 108 5.45 3.99 14.95
N LEU A 109 6.29 4.39 14.00
CA LEU A 109 7.39 5.31 14.26
C LEU A 109 6.82 6.71 14.54
N SER A 110 7.12 7.25 15.72
CA SER A 110 6.63 8.56 16.14
C SER A 110 7.23 9.72 15.34
N ASN A 111 8.33 9.48 14.60
CA ASN A 111 8.99 10.45 13.73
C ASN A 111 9.69 9.76 12.55
N PRO A 112 8.97 9.37 11.50
CA PRO A 112 9.58 8.65 10.39
C PRO A 112 10.18 9.63 9.38
N HIS A 113 11.50 9.55 9.16
CA HIS A 113 12.20 10.44 8.24
C HIS A 113 12.43 9.72 6.89
N TYR A 114 11.45 9.78 5.99
CA TYR A 114 11.60 9.21 4.66
C TYR A 114 12.42 10.16 3.77
N PRO A 115 13.54 9.71 3.18
CA PRO A 115 14.26 10.50 2.20
C PRO A 115 13.36 10.80 0.98
N PRO A 116 13.53 11.98 0.34
CA PRO A 116 12.61 12.52 -0.68
C PRO A 116 12.43 11.66 -1.94
#